data_AF-A0A257XKL9-F1
#
_entry.id   AF-A0A257XKL9-F1
#
_cell.length_a   1.000
_cell.length_b   1.000
_cell.length_c   1.000
_cell.angle_alpha   90.00
_cell.angle_beta   90.00
_cell.angle_gamma   90.00
#
_symmetry.space_group_name_H-M   'P 1'
#
loop_
_entity.id
_entity.type
_entity.pdbx_description
1 polymer ?
#
loop_
_entity_poly.entity_id
_entity_poly.type
_entity_poly.pdbx_seq_one_letter_code
_entity_poly.pdbx_strand_id
1 'polypeptide(L)'
;MVRRDVTRLVTPGTLTEDALLDARRDNVLLAVARTRAGGEGEAHAYALAYADVSTGGFRVVSTSRADLAADLARIEPAEVLISDALYEDGDLREIWDQLPAVTPLPRQGFEGTGAEGRLAGFFGVATLEAFGAFSRAELIAAAAIVAYVERTQLGARPALAPPVREADGALMLIDAGTRANLELVRTLSGERRGSLLAAVDRTVTAAGARLLARRISEPLTDLAAIRARHDAVEFLAGNAEILAVLRRGLAGAPDLARALSRLSLGRASPRDLAAIGRGLEEGFALAAAFVDAPPRDLARAVLALAGMDTELARDLAAALEDEPPLTRRDGGFIRAGYDADLDATRALRDESRRVVAALERRYVDETGIRSLKIRHNAVLGYFVEVTAQHGDRLREAPLSATFVHRQTLAGAVRFTSVELGDLESRIASAGERALALEQHIFDRLAAAVVAQAGEIRAAAEALAELDVFAGL
;
A
#
# COMPACT_ATOMS: atom_id res chain seq x y z
N MET A 1 -2.10 -17.85 28.62
CA MET A 1 -0.80 -17.23 28.27
C MET A 1 -0.95 -16.69 26.86
N VAL A 2 -0.76 -15.39 26.63
CA VAL A 2 -0.85 -14.82 25.26
C VAL A 2 0.34 -15.33 24.46
N ARG A 3 0.08 -15.99 23.33
CA ARG A 3 1.12 -16.51 22.45
C ARG A 3 1.84 -15.32 21.78
N ARG A 4 3.15 -15.24 21.97
CA ARG A 4 4.01 -14.21 21.35
C ARG A 4 4.68 -14.81 20.13
N ASP A 5 4.10 -14.57 18.96
CA ASP A 5 4.70 -14.92 17.68
C ASP A 5 5.25 -13.65 17.00
N VAL A 6 6.35 -13.76 16.27
CA VAL A 6 6.82 -12.66 15.41
C VAL A 6 5.77 -12.47 14.33
N THR A 7 5.21 -11.26 14.21
CA THR A 7 4.15 -10.94 13.22
C THR A 7 4.67 -10.27 11.96
N ARG A 8 5.94 -9.81 11.98
CA ARG A 8 6.66 -9.30 10.80
C ARG A 8 8.15 -9.10 11.12
N LEU A 9 9.00 -9.21 10.09
CA LEU A 9 10.36 -8.66 10.10
C LEU A 9 10.40 -7.39 9.24
N VAL A 10 10.73 -6.25 9.83
CA VAL A 10 10.84 -4.97 9.12
C VAL A 10 12.30 -4.77 8.71
N THR A 11 12.55 -4.62 7.41
CA THR A 11 13.88 -4.37 6.85
C THR A 11 13.82 -3.18 5.89
N PRO A 12 14.95 -2.49 5.63
CA PRO A 12 14.94 -1.29 4.78
C PRO A 12 14.33 -1.53 3.39
N GLY A 13 14.56 -2.68 2.76
CA GLY A 13 14.03 -3.00 1.43
C GLY A 13 12.60 -3.53 1.41
N THR A 14 11.97 -3.77 2.57
CA THR A 14 10.65 -4.46 2.66
C THR A 14 9.56 -3.61 3.34
N LEU A 15 9.74 -2.28 3.31
CA LEU A 15 8.80 -1.30 3.82
C LEU A 15 7.58 -1.17 2.89
N THR A 16 6.39 -1.06 3.48
CA THR A 16 5.11 -0.91 2.77
C THR A 16 4.21 0.18 3.36
N GLU A 17 4.53 0.64 4.55
CA GLU A 17 3.82 1.67 5.29
C GLU A 17 4.17 3.05 4.74
N ASP A 18 3.17 3.86 4.39
CA ASP A 18 3.40 5.21 3.88
C ASP A 18 4.17 6.09 4.86
N ALA A 19 4.02 5.88 6.17
CA ALA A 19 4.73 6.65 7.20
C ALA A 19 6.25 6.38 7.24
N LEU A 20 6.71 5.27 6.66
CA LEU A 20 8.12 4.88 6.62
C LEU A 20 8.75 5.06 5.23
N LEU A 21 7.94 5.40 4.23
CA LEU A 21 8.36 5.54 2.85
C LEU A 21 8.39 7.02 2.45
N ASP A 22 9.40 7.41 1.69
CA ASP A 22 9.32 8.63 0.91
C ASP A 22 8.30 8.40 -0.23
N ALA A 23 7.28 9.24 -0.31
CA ALA A 23 6.26 9.15 -1.36
C ALA A 23 6.87 9.28 -2.76
N ARG A 24 7.91 10.11 -2.95
CA ARG A 24 8.49 10.46 -4.25
C ARG A 24 9.76 9.68 -4.58
N ARG A 25 10.05 8.58 -3.87
CA ARG A 25 11.19 7.69 -4.12
C ARG A 25 10.75 6.23 -4.10
N ASP A 26 11.34 5.42 -4.97
CA ASP A 26 11.23 3.96 -4.91
C ASP A 26 11.96 3.43 -3.66
N ASN A 27 11.48 2.32 -3.10
CA ASN A 27 12.11 1.62 -1.98
C ASN A 27 12.55 0.23 -2.42
N VAL A 28 13.74 0.17 -3.03
CA VAL A 28 14.19 -1.00 -3.77
C VAL A 28 14.93 -2.00 -2.87
N LEU A 29 14.47 -3.24 -2.88
CA LEU A 29 15.21 -4.42 -2.44
C LEU A 29 15.93 -5.01 -3.65
N LEU A 30 17.24 -5.21 -3.57
CA LEU A 30 18.05 -5.77 -4.65
C LEU A 30 18.77 -7.03 -4.20
N ALA A 31 18.95 -8.01 -5.08
CA ALA A 31 19.76 -9.19 -4.86
C ALA A 31 20.86 -9.28 -5.93
N VAL A 32 22.08 -9.63 -5.51
CA VAL A 32 23.22 -9.86 -6.41
C VAL A 32 23.54 -11.35 -6.44
N ALA A 33 23.45 -11.95 -7.63
CA ALA A 33 23.88 -13.32 -7.86
C ALA A 33 25.19 -13.38 -8.63
N ARG A 34 26.04 -14.36 -8.29
CA ARG A 34 27.28 -14.68 -9.00
C ARG A 34 27.31 -16.17 -9.33
N THR A 35 27.47 -16.51 -10.59
CA THR A 35 27.69 -17.90 -11.04
C THR A 35 29.02 -18.02 -11.76
N ARG A 36 29.63 -19.22 -11.80
CA ARG A 36 30.76 -19.46 -12.72
C ARG A 36 30.28 -19.35 -14.16
N ALA A 37 31.00 -18.59 -14.98
CA ALA A 37 30.69 -18.50 -16.40
C ALA A 37 31.14 -19.79 -17.12
N GLY A 38 30.41 -20.19 -18.16
CA GLY A 38 30.64 -21.44 -18.92
C GLY A 38 31.48 -21.26 -20.19
N GLY A 39 32.06 -20.08 -20.44
CA GLY A 39 32.81 -19.75 -21.66
C GLY A 39 34.25 -19.31 -21.38
N GLU A 40 35.11 -19.38 -22.40
CA GLU A 40 36.52 -18.99 -22.31
C GLU A 40 36.66 -17.46 -22.17
N GLY A 41 37.16 -17.00 -21.01
CA GLY A 41 37.58 -15.60 -20.80
C GLY A 41 36.96 -14.89 -19.60
N GLU A 42 35.76 -15.27 -19.14
CA GLU A 42 35.16 -14.75 -17.91
C GLU A 42 35.14 -15.83 -16.83
N ALA A 43 35.59 -15.50 -15.61
CA ALA A 43 35.50 -16.44 -14.48
C ALA A 43 34.07 -16.55 -13.92
N HIS A 44 33.29 -15.45 -14.01
CA HIS A 44 32.01 -15.31 -13.33
C HIS A 44 31.01 -14.45 -14.11
N ALA A 45 29.75 -14.90 -14.16
CA ALA A 45 28.60 -14.12 -14.61
C ALA A 45 27.86 -13.53 -13.41
N TYR A 46 27.43 -12.27 -13.51
CA TYR A 46 26.68 -11.56 -12.49
C TYR A 46 25.27 -11.22 -12.97
N ALA A 47 24.33 -11.17 -12.04
CA ALA A 47 23.00 -10.66 -12.32
C ALA A 47 22.45 -9.94 -11.09
N LEU A 48 21.61 -8.96 -11.36
CA LEU A 48 20.84 -8.22 -10.37
C LEU A 48 19.37 -8.55 -10.57
N ALA A 49 18.67 -8.76 -9.47
CA ALA A 49 17.22 -8.76 -9.47
C ALA A 49 16.77 -7.80 -8.39
N TYR A 50 15.78 -6.97 -8.69
CA TYR A 50 15.38 -5.95 -7.75
C TYR A 50 13.90 -5.64 -7.85
N ALA A 51 13.30 -5.45 -6.68
CA ALA A 51 11.88 -5.25 -6.54
C ALA A 51 11.58 -4.11 -5.57
N ASP A 52 10.49 -3.41 -5.83
CA ASP A 52 9.90 -2.51 -4.84
C ASP A 52 8.64 -3.20 -4.30
N VAL A 53 8.74 -3.66 -3.05
CA VAL A 53 7.64 -4.36 -2.38
C VAL A 53 6.41 -3.44 -2.24
N SER A 54 6.61 -2.13 -2.10
CA SER A 54 5.51 -1.18 -1.96
C SER A 54 4.75 -0.94 -3.27
N THR A 55 5.36 -1.10 -4.44
CA THR A 55 4.68 -0.87 -5.74
C THR A 55 4.45 -2.14 -6.55
N GLY A 56 5.11 -3.23 -6.20
CA GLY A 56 5.07 -4.50 -6.91
C GLY A 56 5.95 -4.57 -8.14
N GLY A 57 6.75 -3.54 -8.47
CA GLY A 57 7.68 -3.61 -9.59
C GLY A 57 8.77 -4.65 -9.35
N PHE A 58 9.14 -5.43 -10.38
CA PHE A 58 10.19 -6.45 -10.31
C PHE A 58 10.97 -6.52 -11.63
N ARG A 59 12.28 -6.27 -11.57
CA ARG A 59 13.18 -6.26 -12.73
C ARG A 59 14.40 -7.14 -12.50
N VAL A 60 14.96 -7.63 -13.60
CA VAL A 60 16.14 -8.49 -13.61
C VAL A 60 17.07 -8.03 -14.72
N VAL A 61 18.36 -7.97 -14.45
CA VAL A 61 19.37 -7.51 -15.41
C VAL A 61 20.66 -8.32 -15.27
N SER A 62 21.21 -8.77 -16.40
CA SER A 62 22.57 -9.28 -16.49
C SER A 62 23.57 -8.15 -16.32
N THR A 63 24.63 -8.39 -15.55
CA THR A 63 25.69 -7.39 -15.35
C THR A 63 27.06 -8.06 -15.34
N SER A 64 28.11 -7.24 -15.37
CA SER A 64 29.50 -7.67 -15.27
C SER A 64 30.10 -7.23 -13.94
N ARG A 65 31.29 -7.76 -13.59
CA ARG A 65 32.05 -7.26 -12.44
C ARG A 65 32.37 -5.76 -12.60
N ALA A 66 32.65 -5.30 -13.83
CA ALA A 66 33.03 -3.93 -14.11
C ALA A 66 31.85 -2.96 -13.98
N ASP A 67 30.65 -3.39 -14.40
CA ASP A 67 29.46 -2.53 -14.45
C ASP A 67 28.66 -2.54 -13.15
N LEU A 68 28.90 -3.51 -12.26
CA LEU A 68 28.18 -3.71 -11.00
C LEU A 68 28.03 -2.42 -10.16
N ALA A 69 29.10 -1.64 -10.02
CA ALA A 69 29.05 -0.39 -9.25
C ALA A 69 28.17 0.67 -9.93
N ALA A 70 28.21 0.75 -11.25
CA ALA A 70 27.38 1.68 -12.03
C ALA A 70 25.90 1.30 -11.96
N ASP A 71 25.58 0.00 -12.05
CA ASP A 71 24.20 -0.49 -11.91
C ASP A 71 23.64 -0.26 -10.50
N LEU A 72 24.43 -0.53 -9.45
CA LEU A 72 24.02 -0.25 -8.07
C LEU A 72 23.77 1.24 -7.84
N ALA A 73 24.63 2.11 -8.38
CA ALA A 73 24.46 3.56 -8.28
C ALA A 73 23.24 4.07 -9.06
N ARG A 74 22.88 3.41 -10.17
CA ARG A 74 21.67 3.72 -10.94
C ARG A 74 20.39 3.30 -10.23
N ILE A 75 20.39 2.11 -9.62
CA ILE A 75 19.22 1.51 -8.99
C ILE A 75 18.97 2.10 -7.59
N GLU A 76 20.03 2.54 -6.90
CA GLU A 76 20.00 3.07 -5.53
C GLU A 76 19.21 2.20 -4.54
N PRO A 77 19.61 0.92 -4.34
CA PRO A 77 18.86 0.02 -3.47
C PRO A 77 18.84 0.50 -2.02
N ALA A 78 17.67 0.37 -1.38
CA ALA A 78 17.51 0.59 0.06
C ALA A 78 18.12 -0.57 0.86
N GLU A 79 18.16 -1.77 0.29
CA GLU A 79 18.75 -2.97 0.88
C GLU A 79 19.28 -3.91 -0.22
N VAL A 80 20.48 -4.45 -0.02
CA VAL A 80 21.11 -5.39 -0.96
C VAL A 80 21.31 -6.76 -0.32
N LEU A 81 20.72 -7.78 -0.91
CA LEU A 81 20.88 -9.19 -0.55
C LEU A 81 22.04 -9.79 -1.33
N ILE A 82 22.98 -10.42 -0.64
CA ILE A 82 24.07 -11.15 -1.27
C ILE A 82 24.38 -12.44 -0.51
N SER A 83 24.99 -13.42 -1.16
CA SER A 83 25.48 -14.61 -0.45
C SER A 83 26.65 -14.26 0.46
N ASP A 84 26.81 -14.95 1.59
CA ASP A 84 27.98 -14.80 2.49
C ASP A 84 29.31 -14.91 1.71
N ALA A 85 29.36 -15.82 0.75
CA ALA A 85 30.50 -16.05 -0.14
C ALA A 85 30.91 -14.84 -1.01
N LEU A 86 29.93 -14.00 -1.36
CA LEU A 86 30.14 -12.81 -2.18
C LEU A 86 30.45 -11.61 -1.28
N TYR A 87 29.87 -11.58 -0.07
CA TYR A 87 30.18 -10.57 0.93
C TYR A 87 31.63 -10.66 1.43
N GLU A 88 32.14 -11.88 1.60
CA GLU A 88 33.53 -12.15 2.03
C GLU A 88 34.57 -11.90 0.93
N ASP A 89 34.14 -11.63 -0.31
CA ASP A 89 35.05 -11.36 -1.41
C ASP A 89 35.69 -9.98 -1.27
N GLY A 90 37.00 -9.97 -0.98
CA GLY A 90 37.77 -8.75 -0.77
C GLY A 90 37.77 -7.80 -1.97
N ASP A 91 37.63 -8.32 -3.19
CA ASP A 91 37.64 -7.50 -4.41
C ASP A 91 36.36 -6.66 -4.55
N LEU A 92 35.29 -7.03 -3.85
CA LEU A 92 33.98 -6.36 -3.91
C LEU A 92 33.67 -5.55 -2.66
N ARG A 93 34.52 -5.64 -1.63
CA ARG A 93 34.33 -4.99 -0.32
C ARG A 93 34.02 -3.49 -0.43
N GLU A 94 34.78 -2.78 -1.26
CA GLU A 94 34.62 -1.32 -1.45
C GLU A 94 33.24 -0.95 -1.99
N ILE A 95 32.65 -1.80 -2.84
CA ILE A 95 31.29 -1.58 -3.36
C ILE A 95 30.27 -1.74 -2.22
N TRP A 96 30.43 -2.78 -1.39
CA TRP A 96 29.51 -3.07 -0.30
C TRP A 96 29.53 -1.99 0.79
N ASP A 97 30.71 -1.47 1.12
CA ASP A 97 30.89 -0.45 2.15
C ASP A 97 30.25 0.91 1.79
N GLN A 98 29.96 1.15 0.50
CA GLN A 98 29.29 2.37 0.01
C GLN A 98 27.76 2.28 0.03
N LEU A 99 27.19 1.09 0.25
CA LEU A 99 25.74 0.88 0.22
C LEU A 99 25.10 1.13 1.58
N PRO A 100 23.83 1.61 1.62
CA PRO A 100 23.16 1.95 2.87
C PRO A 100 22.88 0.72 3.76
N ALA A 101 22.61 -0.43 3.14
CA ALA A 101 22.40 -1.70 3.84
C ALA A 101 22.75 -2.88 2.93
N VAL A 102 23.59 -3.78 3.46
CA VAL A 102 23.94 -5.06 2.83
C VAL A 102 23.58 -6.18 3.80
N THR A 103 22.78 -7.14 3.34
CA THR A 103 22.29 -8.28 4.10
C THR A 103 22.88 -9.58 3.53
N PRO A 104 23.97 -10.11 4.12
CA PRO A 104 24.50 -11.41 3.77
C PRO A 104 23.51 -12.52 4.12
N LEU A 105 23.31 -13.46 3.20
CA LEU A 105 22.48 -14.64 3.37
C LEU A 105 23.28 -15.92 3.18
N PRO A 106 22.89 -17.02 3.85
CA PRO A 106 23.48 -18.32 3.63
C PRO A 106 23.44 -18.72 2.16
N ARG A 107 24.46 -19.46 1.71
CA ARG A 107 24.60 -19.89 0.30
C ARG A 107 23.35 -20.57 -0.26
N GLN A 108 22.61 -21.31 0.57
CA GLN A 108 21.36 -21.98 0.18
C GLN A 108 20.30 -21.00 -0.36
N GLY A 109 20.31 -19.74 0.10
CA GLY A 109 19.43 -18.69 -0.42
C GLY A 109 19.79 -18.20 -1.82
N PHE A 110 20.99 -18.54 -2.30
CA PHE A 110 21.54 -18.19 -3.61
C PHE A 110 21.92 -19.43 -4.44
N GLU A 111 21.31 -20.58 -4.15
CA GLU A 111 21.50 -21.80 -4.94
C GLU A 111 20.59 -21.80 -6.18
N GLY A 112 21.16 -22.18 -7.34
CA GLY A 112 20.41 -22.23 -8.59
C GLY A 112 19.45 -23.42 -8.69
N THR A 113 19.65 -24.47 -7.90
CA THR A 113 18.78 -25.64 -7.92
C THR A 113 17.43 -25.27 -7.32
N GLY A 114 16.36 -25.31 -8.13
CA GLY A 114 15.01 -24.97 -7.70
C GLY A 114 14.65 -23.48 -7.73
N ALA A 115 15.55 -22.61 -8.22
CA ALA A 115 15.27 -21.17 -8.36
C ALA A 115 14.06 -20.92 -9.28
N GLU A 116 14.02 -21.61 -10.43
CA GLU A 116 12.89 -21.55 -11.36
C GLU A 116 11.58 -22.05 -10.71
N GLY A 117 11.63 -23.20 -10.03
CA GLY A 117 10.46 -23.75 -9.33
C GLY A 117 9.93 -22.83 -8.23
N ARG A 118 10.81 -22.10 -7.53
CA ARG A 118 10.42 -21.09 -6.53
C ARG A 118 9.68 -19.93 -7.19
N LEU A 119 10.22 -19.39 -8.28
CA LEU A 119 9.58 -18.30 -9.03
C LEU A 119 8.22 -18.75 -9.58
N ALA A 120 8.18 -19.92 -10.22
CA ALA A 120 6.95 -20.50 -10.77
C ALA A 120 5.88 -20.68 -9.67
N GLY A 121 6.26 -21.23 -8.52
CA GLY A 121 5.37 -21.40 -7.37
C GLY A 121 4.92 -20.09 -6.70
N PHE A 122 5.75 -19.04 -6.74
CA PHE A 122 5.38 -17.72 -6.24
C PHE A 122 4.34 -17.04 -7.14
N PHE A 123 4.56 -17.06 -8.46
CA PHE A 123 3.66 -16.46 -9.45
C PHE A 123 2.49 -17.36 -9.85
N GLY A 124 2.42 -18.60 -9.35
CA GLY A 124 1.32 -19.52 -9.63
C GLY A 124 1.29 -20.02 -11.08
N VAL A 125 2.44 -20.08 -11.75
CA VAL A 125 2.58 -20.55 -13.12
C VAL A 125 3.30 -21.90 -13.18
N ALA A 126 3.10 -22.67 -14.25
CA ALA A 126 3.77 -23.95 -14.44
C ALA A 126 5.24 -23.78 -14.86
N THR A 127 5.53 -22.79 -15.72
CA THR A 127 6.85 -22.46 -16.25
C THR A 127 7.01 -20.94 -16.33
N LEU A 128 8.27 -20.46 -16.41
CA LEU A 128 8.57 -19.04 -16.55
C LEU A 128 8.61 -18.57 -18.02
N GLU A 129 8.30 -19.44 -18.99
CA GLU A 129 8.41 -19.14 -20.42
C GLU A 129 7.66 -17.87 -20.83
N ALA A 130 6.50 -17.61 -20.21
CA ALA A 130 5.69 -16.42 -20.46
C ALA A 130 6.34 -15.11 -19.97
N PHE A 131 7.32 -15.19 -19.04
CA PHE A 131 8.03 -14.02 -18.50
C PHE A 131 9.34 -13.74 -19.24
N GLY A 132 9.81 -14.70 -20.04
CA GLY A 132 11.02 -14.59 -20.83
C GLY A 132 12.08 -15.63 -20.45
N ALA A 133 13.16 -15.64 -21.23
CA ALA A 133 14.32 -16.47 -20.96
C ALA A 133 15.25 -15.77 -19.98
N PHE A 134 15.54 -16.43 -18.86
CA PHE A 134 16.47 -15.95 -17.84
C PHE A 134 17.68 -16.89 -17.77
N SER A 135 18.87 -16.30 -17.65
CA SER A 135 20.10 -17.00 -17.34
C SER A 135 20.05 -17.56 -15.91
N ARG A 136 20.98 -18.47 -15.61
CA ARG A 136 21.10 -19.07 -14.28
C ARG A 136 21.35 -18.01 -13.19
N ALA A 137 22.17 -17.00 -13.45
CA ALA A 137 22.45 -15.94 -12.48
C ALA A 137 21.19 -15.09 -12.22
N GLU A 138 20.46 -14.74 -13.29
CA GLU A 138 19.21 -13.98 -13.21
C GLU A 138 18.13 -14.71 -12.40
N LEU A 139 17.96 -16.02 -12.64
CA LEU A 139 17.04 -16.86 -11.86
C LEU A 139 17.41 -16.90 -10.37
N ILE A 140 18.70 -17.03 -10.05
CA ILE A 140 19.17 -17.05 -8.65
C ILE A 140 18.86 -15.73 -7.96
N ALA A 141 19.18 -14.60 -8.60
CA ALA A 141 18.93 -13.28 -8.01
C ALA A 141 17.43 -13.07 -7.78
N ALA A 142 16.60 -13.40 -8.76
CA ALA A 142 15.14 -13.24 -8.66
C ALA A 142 14.53 -14.16 -7.59
N ALA A 143 14.99 -15.41 -7.50
CA ALA A 143 14.57 -16.34 -6.47
C ALA A 143 14.95 -15.88 -5.05
N ALA A 144 16.12 -15.23 -4.89
CA ALA A 144 16.56 -14.67 -3.62
C ALA A 144 15.65 -13.52 -3.15
N ILE A 145 15.22 -12.63 -4.06
CA ILE A 145 14.21 -11.59 -3.77
C ILE A 145 12.93 -12.22 -3.24
N VAL A 146 12.37 -13.17 -3.98
CA VAL A 146 11.11 -13.84 -3.59
C VAL A 146 11.24 -14.52 -2.24
N ALA A 147 12.30 -15.30 -2.02
CA ALA A 147 12.52 -15.99 -0.75
C ALA A 147 12.63 -15.02 0.43
N TYR A 148 13.31 -13.88 0.24
CA TYR A 148 13.47 -12.87 1.28
C TYR A 148 12.16 -12.14 1.57
N VAL A 149 11.39 -11.82 0.54
CA VAL A 149 10.05 -11.24 0.69
C VAL A 149 9.13 -12.20 1.44
N GLU A 150 9.02 -13.46 1.04
CA GLU A 150 8.22 -14.46 1.75
C GLU A 150 8.63 -14.58 3.23
N ARG A 151 9.94 -14.54 3.51
CA ARG A 151 10.47 -14.60 4.88
C ARG A 151 10.12 -13.37 5.71
N THR A 152 10.29 -12.17 5.15
CA THR A 152 10.06 -10.90 5.87
C THR A 152 8.57 -10.61 6.06
N GLN A 153 7.74 -11.04 5.11
CA GLN A 153 6.29 -10.88 5.14
C GLN A 153 5.55 -12.08 5.78
N LEU A 154 6.28 -13.04 6.36
CA LEU A 154 5.74 -14.24 7.03
C LEU A 154 4.77 -15.06 6.18
N GLY A 155 5.12 -15.28 4.93
CA GLY A 155 4.33 -16.07 3.98
C GLY A 155 3.22 -15.29 3.27
N ALA A 156 2.93 -14.05 3.67
CA ALA A 156 2.09 -13.17 2.86
C ALA A 156 2.81 -12.83 1.55
N ARG A 157 2.08 -12.89 0.43
CA ARG A 157 2.63 -12.62 -0.90
C ARG A 157 2.20 -11.22 -1.33
N PRO A 158 3.11 -10.24 -1.41
CA PRO A 158 2.78 -8.98 -2.06
C PRO A 158 2.45 -9.27 -3.53
N ALA A 159 1.58 -8.45 -4.12
CA ALA A 159 1.28 -8.54 -5.55
C ALA A 159 2.47 -8.02 -6.36
N LEU A 160 3.62 -8.68 -6.33
CA LEU A 160 4.72 -8.40 -7.27
C LEU A 160 4.26 -8.74 -8.69
N ALA A 161 4.67 -7.92 -9.64
CA ALA A 161 4.58 -8.25 -11.05
C ALA A 161 5.59 -9.37 -11.36
N PRO A 162 5.33 -10.17 -12.40
CA PRO A 162 6.35 -11.05 -12.94
C PRO A 162 7.66 -10.28 -13.25
N PRO A 163 8.83 -10.91 -13.04
CA PRO A 163 10.11 -10.25 -13.32
C PRO A 163 10.24 -9.90 -14.79
N VAL A 164 10.61 -8.65 -15.08
CA VAL A 164 10.90 -8.20 -16.44
C VAL A 164 12.41 -8.13 -16.64
N ARG A 165 12.92 -8.83 -17.65
CA ARG A 165 14.34 -8.75 -18.03
C ARG A 165 14.64 -7.44 -18.76
N GLU A 166 15.60 -6.68 -18.24
CA GLU A 166 16.18 -5.54 -18.95
C GLU A 166 17.03 -6.04 -20.12
N ALA A 167 16.79 -5.50 -21.32
CA ALA A 167 17.56 -5.88 -22.49
C ALA A 167 18.97 -5.27 -22.44
N ASP A 168 19.97 -6.07 -22.82
CA ASP A 168 21.36 -5.65 -22.83
C ASP A 168 21.54 -4.43 -23.76
N GLY A 169 22.19 -3.38 -23.24
CA GLY A 169 22.42 -2.14 -23.98
C GLY A 169 21.19 -1.25 -24.19
N ALA A 170 20.01 -1.57 -23.63
CA ALA A 170 18.79 -0.76 -23.75
C ALA A 170 18.85 0.57 -22.94
N LEU A 171 19.75 0.63 -21.96
CA LEU A 171 19.97 1.79 -21.10
C LEU A 171 21.39 2.33 -21.27
N MET A 172 21.54 3.65 -21.20
CA MET A 172 22.85 4.30 -21.25
C MET A 172 23.60 4.03 -19.95
N LEU A 173 24.77 3.42 -20.07
CA LEU A 173 25.67 3.23 -18.93
C LEU A 173 26.29 4.57 -18.53
N ILE A 174 26.13 4.92 -17.26
CA ILE A 174 26.78 6.08 -16.64
C ILE A 174 27.38 5.57 -15.35
N ASP A 175 28.69 5.76 -15.18
CA ASP A 175 29.40 5.34 -13.97
C ASP A 175 28.94 6.14 -12.74
N ALA A 176 29.18 5.58 -11.55
CA ALA A 176 28.75 6.16 -10.29
C ALA A 176 29.32 7.58 -10.05
N GLY A 177 30.57 7.83 -10.44
CA GLY A 177 31.23 9.13 -10.27
C GLY A 177 30.60 10.20 -11.17
N THR A 178 30.38 9.88 -12.44
CA THR A 178 29.69 10.78 -13.37
C THR A 178 28.26 11.08 -12.91
N ARG A 179 27.51 10.09 -12.43
CA ARG A 179 26.15 10.30 -11.88
C ARG A 179 26.13 11.27 -10.70
N ALA A 180 27.07 11.11 -9.78
CA ALA A 180 27.20 11.98 -8.61
C ALA A 180 27.58 13.41 -9.02
N ASN A 181 28.54 13.57 -9.93
CA ASN A 181 28.99 14.89 -10.41
C ASN A 181 27.95 15.63 -11.25
N LEU A 182 27.09 14.90 -11.97
CA LEU A 182 25.95 15.47 -12.68
C LEU A 182 24.76 15.80 -11.77
N GLU A 183 24.83 15.42 -10.49
CA GLU A 183 23.79 15.62 -9.49
C GLU A 183 22.40 15.21 -10.03
N LEU A 184 22.31 14.03 -10.67
CA LEU A 184 21.12 13.64 -11.46
C LEU A 184 19.84 13.63 -10.61
N VAL A 185 19.90 12.95 -9.45
CA VAL A 185 18.75 12.79 -8.53
C VAL A 185 18.97 13.51 -7.21
N ARG A 186 20.23 13.66 -6.79
CA ARG A 186 20.67 14.30 -5.54
C ARG A 186 21.94 15.09 -5.78
N THR A 187 22.16 16.10 -4.96
CA THR A 187 23.40 16.87 -4.91
C THR A 187 24.53 16.06 -4.26
N LEU A 188 25.77 16.54 -4.35
CA LEU A 188 26.93 15.96 -3.66
C LEU A 188 26.76 15.95 -2.13
N SER A 189 25.96 16.85 -1.57
CA SER A 189 25.58 16.85 -0.15
C SER A 189 24.41 15.91 0.18
N GLY A 190 23.89 15.17 -0.81
CA GLY A 190 22.82 14.19 -0.67
C GLY A 190 21.40 14.79 -0.70
N GLU A 191 21.25 16.09 -0.95
CA GLU A 191 19.95 16.76 -0.98
C GLU A 191 19.28 16.59 -2.35
N ARG A 192 17.95 16.38 -2.39
CA ARG A 192 17.20 16.45 -3.65
C ARG A 192 17.21 17.87 -4.21
N ARG A 193 17.06 18.89 -3.36
CA ARG A 193 17.03 20.29 -3.82
C ARG A 193 18.39 20.67 -4.43
N GLY A 194 18.35 21.21 -5.65
CA GLY A 194 19.55 21.55 -6.41
C GLY A 194 19.97 20.50 -7.45
N SER A 195 19.40 19.29 -7.39
CA SER A 195 19.65 18.25 -8.40
C SER A 195 18.91 18.53 -9.72
N LEU A 196 19.34 17.84 -10.79
CA LEU A 196 18.64 17.87 -12.08
C LEU A 196 17.17 17.48 -11.92
N LEU A 197 16.89 16.37 -11.22
CA LEU A 197 15.54 15.90 -10.92
C LEU A 197 14.70 17.01 -10.26
N ALA A 198 15.23 17.73 -9.27
CA ALA A 198 14.48 18.81 -8.64
C ALA A 198 14.19 20.00 -9.58
N ALA A 199 15.05 20.24 -10.57
CA ALA A 199 14.84 21.32 -11.53
C ALA A 199 13.74 21.01 -12.56
N VAL A 200 13.61 19.74 -12.98
CA VAL A 200 12.69 19.33 -14.05
C VAL A 200 11.37 18.73 -13.55
N ASP A 201 11.30 18.28 -12.29
CA ASP A 201 10.13 17.58 -11.79
C ASP A 201 8.91 18.50 -11.56
N ARG A 202 7.95 18.45 -12.49
CA ARG A 202 6.62 19.10 -12.42
C ARG A 202 5.47 18.10 -12.29
N THR A 203 5.77 16.87 -11.91
CA THR A 203 4.77 15.83 -11.64
C THR A 203 3.89 16.24 -10.45
N VAL A 204 2.62 15.87 -10.50
CA VAL A 204 1.65 16.17 -9.43
C VAL A 204 1.33 14.96 -8.57
N THR A 205 1.74 13.76 -8.98
CA THR A 205 1.57 12.51 -8.24
C THR A 205 2.89 11.98 -7.70
N ALA A 206 2.81 11.24 -6.59
CA ALA A 206 3.94 10.52 -6.03
C ALA A 206 4.50 9.46 -7.00
N ALA A 207 3.61 8.74 -7.70
CA ALA A 207 3.97 7.71 -8.66
C ALA A 207 4.69 8.28 -9.91
N GLY A 208 4.19 9.39 -10.45
CA GLY A 208 4.84 10.12 -11.53
C GLY A 208 6.23 10.62 -11.13
N ALA A 209 6.39 11.18 -9.92
CA ALA A 209 7.69 11.61 -9.41
C ALA A 209 8.71 10.46 -9.32
N ARG A 210 8.28 9.27 -8.86
CA ARG A 210 9.11 8.06 -8.82
C ARG A 210 9.51 7.61 -10.22
N LEU A 211 8.56 7.59 -11.16
CA LEU A 211 8.82 7.23 -12.55
C LEU A 211 9.78 8.20 -13.23
N LEU A 212 9.64 9.51 -13.01
CA LEU A 212 10.56 10.52 -13.55
C LEU A 212 11.97 10.34 -13.00
N ALA A 213 12.11 10.15 -11.68
CA ALA A 213 13.40 9.88 -11.05
C ALA A 213 14.07 8.65 -11.67
N ARG A 214 13.31 7.56 -11.86
CA ARG A 214 13.78 6.36 -12.53
C ARG A 214 14.22 6.64 -13.98
N ARG A 215 13.40 7.34 -14.78
CA ARG A 215 13.74 7.68 -16.18
C ARG A 215 14.99 8.56 -16.31
N ILE A 216 15.24 9.46 -15.36
CA ILE A 216 16.48 10.24 -15.31
C ILE A 216 17.68 9.35 -14.98
N SER A 217 17.50 8.41 -14.05
CA SER A 217 18.55 7.43 -13.71
C SER A 217 18.78 6.40 -14.83
N GLU A 218 17.77 6.12 -15.66
CA GLU A 218 17.77 5.06 -16.67
C GLU A 218 17.52 5.63 -18.08
N PRO A 219 18.45 6.42 -18.65
CA PRO A 219 18.26 6.98 -19.99
C PRO A 219 18.21 5.86 -21.02
N LEU A 220 17.23 5.91 -21.92
CA LEU A 220 17.08 4.94 -23.00
C LEU A 220 18.17 5.13 -24.07
N THR A 221 18.54 4.04 -24.74
CA THR A 221 19.37 4.06 -25.96
C THR A 221 18.55 3.78 -27.23
N ASP A 222 17.36 3.18 -27.09
CA ASP A 222 16.46 2.92 -28.21
C ASP A 222 15.82 4.20 -28.73
N LEU A 223 16.22 4.59 -29.93
CA LEU A 223 15.72 5.78 -30.61
C LEU A 223 14.20 5.72 -30.85
N ALA A 224 13.62 4.55 -31.10
CA ALA A 224 12.17 4.42 -31.32
C ALA A 224 11.40 4.69 -30.03
N ALA A 225 11.85 4.14 -28.89
CA ALA A 225 11.28 4.43 -27.59
C ALA A 225 11.47 5.89 -27.16
N ILE A 226 12.61 6.50 -27.45
CA ILE A 226 12.85 7.93 -27.19
C ILE A 226 11.86 8.80 -27.98
N ARG A 227 11.72 8.54 -29.30
CA ARG A 227 10.79 9.29 -30.16
C ARG A 227 9.35 9.17 -29.70
N ALA A 228 8.90 7.98 -29.33
CA ALA A 228 7.54 7.79 -28.83
C ALA A 228 7.25 8.60 -27.55
N ARG A 229 8.25 8.78 -26.67
CA ARG A 229 8.12 9.68 -25.51
C ARG A 229 8.08 11.15 -25.94
N HIS A 230 8.85 11.54 -26.94
CA HIS A 230 8.81 12.90 -27.48
C HIS A 230 7.45 13.21 -28.13
N ASP A 231 6.90 12.29 -28.91
CA ASP A 231 5.58 12.45 -29.54
C ASP A 231 4.48 12.69 -28.50
N ALA A 232 4.55 11.98 -27.36
CA ALA A 232 3.62 12.16 -26.25
C ALA A 232 3.70 13.57 -25.64
N VAL A 233 4.92 14.06 -25.38
CA VAL A 233 5.15 15.40 -24.81
C VAL A 233 4.75 16.48 -25.82
N GLU A 234 5.13 16.35 -27.09
CA GLU A 234 4.77 17.28 -28.16
C GLU A 234 3.25 17.39 -28.33
N PHE A 235 2.55 16.25 -28.30
CA PHE A 235 1.09 16.23 -28.35
C PHE A 235 0.47 17.01 -27.19
N LEU A 236 0.91 16.78 -25.94
CA LEU A 236 0.36 17.49 -24.78
C LEU A 236 0.71 18.98 -24.78
N ALA A 237 1.93 19.34 -25.20
CA ALA A 237 2.35 20.73 -25.36
C ALA A 237 1.52 21.48 -26.42
N GLY A 238 1.10 20.79 -27.49
CA GLY A 238 0.20 21.33 -28.51
C GLY A 238 -1.28 21.37 -28.10
N ASN A 239 -1.68 20.65 -27.05
CA ASN A 239 -3.08 20.49 -26.63
C ASN A 239 -3.29 20.96 -25.18
N ALA A 240 -3.23 22.28 -24.97
CA ALA A 240 -3.30 22.90 -23.63
C ALA A 240 -4.56 22.53 -22.83
N GLU A 241 -5.71 22.33 -23.48
CA GLU A 241 -6.96 21.94 -22.82
C GLU A 241 -6.87 20.53 -22.23
N ILE A 242 -6.40 19.56 -23.02
CA ILE A 242 -6.17 18.17 -22.57
C ILE A 242 -5.15 18.17 -21.44
N LEU A 243 -4.03 18.87 -21.60
CA LEU A 243 -3.00 18.99 -20.56
C LEU A 243 -3.58 19.53 -19.24
N ALA A 244 -4.42 20.56 -19.29
CA ALA A 244 -5.03 21.14 -18.10
C ALA A 244 -6.03 20.18 -17.43
N VAL A 245 -6.78 19.40 -18.21
CA VAL A 245 -7.68 18.34 -17.69
C VAL A 245 -6.85 17.24 -17.01
N LEU A 246 -5.80 16.74 -17.67
CA LEU A 246 -4.93 15.70 -17.13
C LEU A 246 -4.31 16.14 -15.81
N ARG A 247 -3.67 17.32 -15.77
CA ARG A 247 -3.01 17.80 -14.54
C ARG A 247 -3.98 17.99 -13.38
N ARG A 248 -5.23 18.40 -13.65
CA ARG A 248 -6.27 18.53 -12.60
C ARG A 248 -6.73 17.17 -12.07
N GLY A 249 -7.05 16.22 -12.95
CA GLY A 249 -7.47 14.88 -12.53
C GLY A 249 -6.34 14.13 -11.81
N LEU A 250 -5.12 14.18 -12.36
CA LEU A 250 -3.94 13.56 -11.74
C LEU A 250 -3.62 14.14 -10.36
N ALA A 251 -3.86 15.43 -10.11
CA ALA A 251 -3.64 16.01 -8.78
C ALA A 251 -4.55 15.41 -7.68
N GLY A 252 -5.71 14.86 -8.07
CA GLY A 252 -6.61 14.10 -7.19
C GLY A 252 -6.35 12.59 -7.16
N ALA A 253 -5.53 12.08 -8.09
CA ALA A 253 -5.30 10.65 -8.24
C ALA A 253 -4.44 10.08 -7.10
N PRO A 254 -4.88 9.00 -6.43
CA PRO A 254 -4.12 8.38 -5.35
C PRO A 254 -3.00 7.46 -5.87
N ASP A 255 -2.12 7.04 -4.96
CA ASP A 255 -1.06 6.07 -5.24
C ASP A 255 -1.61 4.63 -5.26
N LEU A 256 -2.22 4.27 -6.39
CA LEU A 256 -2.85 2.96 -6.61
C LEU A 256 -1.88 1.79 -6.36
N ALA A 257 -0.62 1.91 -6.79
CA ALA A 257 0.36 0.84 -6.66
C ALA A 257 0.64 0.51 -5.18
N ARG A 258 0.81 1.53 -4.33
CA ARG A 258 1.04 1.34 -2.89
C ARG A 258 -0.18 0.85 -2.13
N ALA A 259 -1.36 1.37 -2.47
CA ALA A 259 -2.62 0.87 -1.89
C ALA A 259 -2.85 -0.61 -2.23
N LEU A 260 -2.64 -1.01 -3.50
CA LEU A 260 -2.76 -2.39 -3.95
C LEU A 260 -1.77 -3.31 -3.23
N SER A 261 -0.51 -2.91 -3.09
CA SER A 261 0.49 -3.71 -2.38
C SER A 261 0.11 -3.97 -0.92
N ARG A 262 -0.35 -2.94 -0.19
CA ARG A 262 -0.84 -3.10 1.18
C ARG A 262 -2.05 -4.02 1.26
N LEU A 263 -2.95 -3.94 0.28
CA LEU A 263 -4.13 -4.78 0.21
C LEU A 263 -3.76 -6.26 0.02
N SER A 264 -2.85 -6.57 -0.90
CA SER A 264 -2.36 -7.93 -1.14
C SER A 264 -1.64 -8.54 0.07
N LEU A 265 -1.05 -7.70 0.92
CA LEU A 265 -0.40 -8.12 2.17
C LEU A 265 -1.36 -8.25 3.35
N GLY A 266 -2.65 -7.96 3.17
CA GLY A 266 -3.65 -7.96 4.26
C GLY A 266 -3.43 -6.83 5.27
N ARG A 267 -2.82 -5.72 4.85
CA ARG A 267 -2.45 -4.57 5.70
C ARG A 267 -3.14 -3.28 5.30
N ALA A 268 -4.01 -3.33 4.30
CA ALA A 268 -4.77 -2.18 3.87
C ALA A 268 -5.74 -1.68 4.95
N SER A 269 -5.85 -0.37 5.01
CA SER A 269 -6.90 0.36 5.71
C SER A 269 -8.14 0.55 4.82
N PRO A 270 -9.30 0.93 5.39
CA PRO A 270 -10.44 1.37 4.60
C PRO A 270 -10.13 2.51 3.62
N ARG A 271 -9.17 3.38 3.98
CA ARG A 271 -8.69 4.45 3.10
C ARG A 271 -7.94 3.94 1.88
N ASP A 272 -7.25 2.80 1.97
CA ASP A 272 -6.60 2.19 0.82
C ASP A 272 -7.63 1.68 -0.20
N LEU A 273 -8.72 1.04 0.26
CA LEU A 273 -9.82 0.64 -0.62
C LEU A 273 -10.51 1.85 -1.26
N ALA A 274 -10.77 2.91 -0.48
CA ALA A 274 -11.37 4.12 -1.01
C ALA A 274 -10.44 4.86 -1.98
N ALA A 275 -9.11 4.82 -1.74
CA ALA A 275 -8.12 5.32 -2.68
C ALA A 275 -8.15 4.51 -3.98
N ILE A 276 -8.23 3.19 -3.91
CA ILE A 276 -8.37 2.36 -5.12
C ILE A 276 -9.63 2.73 -5.89
N GLY A 277 -10.80 2.79 -5.23
CA GLY A 277 -12.06 3.19 -5.87
C GLY A 277 -11.97 4.54 -6.58
N ARG A 278 -11.47 5.58 -5.89
CA ARG A 278 -11.28 6.91 -6.50
C ARG A 278 -10.29 6.90 -7.66
N GLY A 279 -9.19 6.15 -7.55
CA GLY A 279 -8.21 6.08 -8.64
C GLY A 279 -8.76 5.37 -9.89
N LEU A 280 -9.68 4.40 -9.73
CA LEU A 280 -10.40 3.82 -10.85
C LEU A 280 -11.31 4.86 -11.53
N GLU A 281 -12.10 5.60 -10.74
CA GLU A 281 -13.00 6.66 -11.25
C GLU A 281 -12.24 7.76 -11.99
N GLU A 282 -11.17 8.28 -11.39
CA GLU A 282 -10.29 9.27 -12.02
C GLU A 282 -9.63 8.73 -13.29
N GLY A 283 -9.21 7.46 -13.28
CA GLY A 283 -8.67 6.81 -14.47
C GLY A 283 -9.65 6.78 -15.65
N PHE A 284 -10.92 6.44 -15.40
CA PHE A 284 -11.96 6.48 -16.44
C PHE A 284 -12.19 7.91 -16.95
N ALA A 285 -12.25 8.90 -16.06
CA ALA A 285 -12.43 10.30 -16.44
C ALA A 285 -11.25 10.82 -17.29
N LEU A 286 -10.02 10.46 -16.93
CA LEU A 286 -8.82 10.82 -17.68
C LEU A 286 -8.77 10.13 -19.05
N ALA A 287 -9.17 8.86 -19.14
CA ALA A 287 -9.26 8.15 -20.42
C ALA A 287 -10.28 8.82 -21.36
N ALA A 288 -11.43 9.24 -20.82
CA ALA A 288 -12.48 9.92 -21.58
C ALA A 288 -12.11 11.34 -22.05
N ALA A 289 -11.03 11.93 -21.54
CA ALA A 289 -10.56 13.26 -21.97
C ALA A 289 -9.93 13.24 -23.38
N PHE A 290 -9.56 12.07 -23.90
CA PHE A 290 -8.98 11.92 -25.24
C PHE A 290 -10.09 11.63 -26.26
N VAL A 291 -10.45 12.64 -27.06
CA VAL A 291 -11.47 12.53 -28.12
C VAL A 291 -10.88 11.94 -29.40
N ASP A 292 -9.64 12.32 -29.72
CA ASP A 292 -8.88 11.82 -30.86
C ASP A 292 -7.82 10.80 -30.40
N ALA A 293 -7.39 9.94 -31.33
CA ALA A 293 -6.35 8.94 -31.05
C ALA A 293 -5.01 9.64 -30.72
N PRO A 294 -4.48 9.51 -29.49
CA PRO A 294 -3.22 10.13 -29.14
C PRO A 294 -2.03 9.29 -29.64
N PRO A 295 -0.79 9.83 -29.58
CA PRO A 295 0.42 9.07 -29.87
C PRO A 295 0.55 7.78 -29.06
N ARG A 296 1.35 6.83 -29.57
CA ARG A 296 1.46 5.44 -29.09
C ARG A 296 1.50 5.29 -27.56
N ASP A 297 2.39 6.01 -26.89
CA ASP A 297 2.62 5.84 -25.45
C ASP A 297 1.44 6.40 -24.63
N LEU A 298 0.83 7.52 -25.06
CA LEU A 298 -0.41 8.04 -24.47
C LEU A 298 -1.60 7.10 -24.76
N ALA A 299 -1.71 6.57 -25.97
CA ALA A 299 -2.78 5.65 -26.34
C ALA A 299 -2.74 4.38 -25.50
N ARG A 300 -1.53 3.83 -25.25
CA ARG A 300 -1.35 2.70 -24.34
C ARG A 300 -1.82 3.03 -22.92
N ALA A 301 -1.45 4.19 -22.39
CA ALA A 301 -1.89 4.62 -21.07
C ALA A 301 -3.42 4.77 -20.99
N VAL A 302 -4.02 5.42 -22.00
CA VAL A 302 -5.48 5.58 -22.11
C VAL A 302 -6.20 4.24 -22.19
N LEU A 303 -5.69 3.29 -22.98
CA LEU A 303 -6.25 1.94 -23.08
C LEU A 303 -6.18 1.17 -21.77
N ALA A 304 -5.08 1.29 -21.02
CA ALA A 304 -4.95 0.66 -19.70
C ALA A 304 -5.98 1.22 -18.70
N LEU A 305 -6.23 2.54 -18.73
CA LEU A 305 -7.25 3.17 -17.89
C LEU A 305 -8.67 2.82 -18.33
N ALA A 306 -8.94 2.82 -19.64
CA ALA A 306 -10.26 2.46 -20.18
C ALA A 306 -10.60 0.97 -19.99
N GLY A 307 -9.57 0.11 -19.91
CA GLY A 307 -9.72 -1.33 -19.75
C GLY A 307 -9.98 -1.80 -18.31
N MET A 308 -10.00 -0.90 -17.33
CA MET A 308 -10.32 -1.25 -15.94
C MET A 308 -11.79 -1.68 -15.77
N ASP A 309 -12.06 -2.49 -14.76
CA ASP A 309 -13.42 -2.94 -14.45
C ASP A 309 -14.29 -1.82 -13.86
N THR A 310 -15.25 -1.36 -14.66
CA THR A 310 -16.23 -0.37 -14.25
C THR A 310 -17.19 -0.86 -13.16
N GLU A 311 -17.45 -2.16 -13.04
CA GLU A 311 -18.29 -2.74 -12.00
C GLU A 311 -17.60 -2.70 -10.65
N LEU A 312 -16.30 -3.05 -10.59
CA LEU A 312 -15.50 -2.93 -9.37
C LEU A 312 -15.47 -1.49 -8.85
N ALA A 313 -15.25 -0.51 -9.73
CA ALA A 313 -15.27 0.90 -9.34
C ALA A 313 -16.62 1.32 -8.75
N ARG A 314 -17.73 0.92 -9.39
CA ARG A 314 -19.09 1.19 -8.89
C ARG A 314 -19.37 0.50 -7.55
N ASP A 315 -18.92 -0.75 -7.36
CA ASP A 315 -19.11 -1.47 -6.10
C ASP A 315 -18.36 -0.78 -4.95
N LEU A 316 -17.09 -0.39 -5.18
CA LEU A 316 -16.30 0.35 -4.19
C LEU A 316 -16.92 1.71 -3.84
N ALA A 317 -17.40 2.46 -4.84
CA ALA A 317 -18.04 3.75 -4.63
C ALA A 317 -19.38 3.65 -3.89
N ALA A 318 -20.17 2.61 -4.18
CA ALA A 318 -21.42 2.33 -3.48
C ALA A 318 -21.18 1.84 -2.05
N ALA A 319 -20.10 1.08 -1.82
CA ALA A 319 -19.82 0.47 -0.52
C ALA A 319 -19.17 1.42 0.47
N LEU A 320 -18.25 2.28 0.05
CA LEU A 320 -17.37 3.00 0.96
C LEU A 320 -17.91 4.40 1.27
N GLU A 321 -17.70 4.83 2.52
CA GLU A 321 -17.84 6.23 2.92
C GLU A 321 -16.78 7.11 2.23
N ASP A 322 -17.10 8.37 1.99
CA ASP A 322 -16.20 9.30 1.27
C ASP A 322 -14.88 9.56 2.05
N GLU A 323 -14.98 9.59 3.38
CA GLU A 323 -13.84 9.74 4.28
C GLU A 323 -13.79 8.62 5.32
N PRO A 324 -13.35 7.42 4.93
CA PRO A 324 -13.36 6.30 5.85
C PRO A 324 -12.26 6.45 6.92
N PRO A 325 -12.45 5.86 8.11
CA PRO A 325 -11.46 5.84 9.17
C PRO A 325 -10.14 5.20 8.75
N LEU A 326 -9.06 5.60 9.45
CA LEU A 326 -7.73 5.01 9.27
C LEU A 326 -7.68 3.55 9.70
N THR A 327 -8.38 3.21 10.78
CA THR A 327 -8.31 1.88 11.38
C THR A 327 -9.57 1.12 11.09
N ARG A 328 -9.42 -0.04 10.45
CA ARG A 328 -10.51 -0.98 10.17
C ARG A 328 -11.29 -1.41 11.44
N ARG A 329 -10.64 -1.43 12.61
CA ARG A 329 -11.26 -1.80 13.89
C ARG A 329 -12.28 -0.79 14.42
N ASP A 330 -12.25 0.44 13.92
CA ASP A 330 -13.13 1.50 14.42
C ASP A 330 -14.54 1.41 13.79
N GLY A 331 -14.70 0.65 12.68
CA GLY A 331 -15.95 0.56 11.92
C GLY A 331 -16.39 1.91 11.33
N GLY A 332 -17.57 1.94 10.72
CA GLY A 332 -18.10 3.16 10.09
C GLY A 332 -17.42 3.52 8.77
N PHE A 333 -16.92 2.54 8.01
CA PHE A 333 -16.35 2.78 6.68
C PHE A 333 -17.26 2.30 5.54
N ILE A 334 -18.33 1.56 5.85
CA ILE A 334 -19.34 1.13 4.87
C ILE A 334 -20.53 2.10 4.88
N ARG A 335 -20.95 2.52 3.68
CA ARG A 335 -22.07 3.42 3.41
C ARG A 335 -23.41 2.81 3.80
N ALA A 336 -24.32 3.63 4.32
CA ALA A 336 -25.71 3.23 4.53
C ALA A 336 -26.40 2.88 3.19
N GLY A 337 -27.24 1.86 3.19
CA GLY A 337 -27.93 1.36 1.99
C GLY A 337 -27.14 0.35 1.19
N TYR A 338 -25.88 0.08 1.55
CA TYR A 338 -25.04 -0.89 0.85
C TYR A 338 -25.41 -2.34 1.21
N ASP A 339 -25.59 -2.60 2.50
CA ASP A 339 -25.89 -3.93 3.03
C ASP A 339 -27.04 -3.84 4.04
N ALA A 340 -28.12 -4.56 3.75
CA ALA A 340 -29.36 -4.49 4.52
C ALA A 340 -29.22 -5.03 5.95
N ASP A 341 -28.37 -6.04 6.16
CA ASP A 341 -28.14 -6.65 7.48
C ASP A 341 -27.30 -5.71 8.36
N LEU A 342 -26.30 -5.06 7.77
CA LEU A 342 -25.53 -4.02 8.43
C LEU A 342 -26.42 -2.83 8.82
N ASP A 343 -27.26 -2.37 7.91
CA ASP A 343 -28.19 -1.27 8.17
C ASP A 343 -29.20 -1.61 9.27
N ALA A 344 -29.78 -2.81 9.25
CA ALA A 344 -30.68 -3.28 10.29
C ALA A 344 -29.96 -3.35 11.65
N THR A 345 -28.71 -3.80 11.67
CA THR A 345 -27.92 -3.88 12.91
C THR A 345 -27.55 -2.49 13.44
N ARG A 346 -27.24 -1.53 12.55
CA ARG A 346 -27.01 -0.12 12.90
C ARG A 346 -28.28 0.55 13.41
N ALA A 347 -29.44 0.24 12.82
CA ALA A 347 -30.72 0.76 13.27
C ALA A 347 -31.07 0.34 14.71
N LEU A 348 -30.74 -0.90 15.11
CA LEU A 348 -30.91 -1.36 16.50
C LEU A 348 -30.10 -0.52 17.50
N ARG A 349 -28.88 -0.11 17.12
CA ARG A 349 -28.05 0.80 17.92
C ARG A 349 -28.71 2.16 18.07
N ASP A 350 -29.29 2.70 17.00
CA ASP A 350 -29.94 4.02 17.02
C ASP A 350 -31.29 3.99 17.75
N GLU A 351 -32.04 2.89 17.65
CA GLU A 351 -33.24 2.62 18.45
C GLU A 351 -32.90 2.59 19.95
N SER A 352 -31.74 2.06 20.31
CA SER A 352 -31.29 1.99 21.70
C SER A 352 -31.16 3.38 22.35
N ARG A 353 -30.82 4.44 21.60
CA ARG A 353 -30.84 5.82 22.13
C ARG A 353 -32.26 6.27 22.52
N ARG A 354 -33.28 5.86 21.75
CA ARG A 354 -34.69 6.13 22.08
C ARG A 354 -35.12 5.34 23.32
N VAL A 355 -34.67 4.08 23.43
CA VAL A 355 -34.93 3.24 24.62
C VAL A 355 -34.30 3.86 25.87
N VAL A 356 -33.05 4.34 25.80
CA VAL A 356 -32.40 5.04 26.93
C VAL A 356 -33.20 6.28 27.35
N ALA A 357 -33.65 7.10 26.39
CA ALA A 357 -34.43 8.30 26.70
C ALA A 357 -35.80 7.96 27.33
N ALA A 358 -36.46 6.89 26.88
CA ALA A 358 -37.70 6.41 27.47
C ALA A 358 -37.47 5.86 28.89
N LEU A 359 -36.39 5.12 29.09
CA LEU A 359 -36.00 4.56 30.38
C LEU A 359 -35.66 5.67 31.39
N GLU A 360 -34.95 6.71 30.95
CA GLU A 360 -34.65 7.89 31.79
C GLU A 360 -35.94 8.55 32.30
N ARG A 361 -36.91 8.80 31.40
CA ARG A 361 -38.20 9.39 31.79
C ARG A 361 -38.94 8.52 32.80
N ARG A 362 -39.01 7.21 32.55
CA ARG A 362 -39.67 6.27 33.46
C ARG A 362 -38.99 6.26 34.84
N TYR A 363 -37.66 6.25 34.91
CA TYR A 363 -36.95 6.31 36.17
C TYR A 363 -37.12 7.66 36.88
N VAL A 364 -37.22 8.77 36.16
CA VAL A 364 -37.58 10.07 36.75
C VAL A 364 -38.98 10.02 37.37
N ASP A 365 -39.96 9.42 36.67
CA ASP A 365 -41.34 9.31 37.15
C ASP A 365 -41.47 8.38 38.37
N GLU A 366 -40.79 7.22 38.34
CA GLU A 366 -40.81 6.23 39.44
C GLU A 366 -40.11 6.75 40.71
N THR A 367 -39.02 7.50 40.56
CA THR A 367 -38.23 7.99 41.70
C THR A 367 -38.64 9.38 42.15
N GLY A 368 -39.30 10.16 41.30
CA GLY A 368 -39.58 11.58 41.49
C GLY A 368 -38.33 12.48 41.44
N ILE A 369 -37.17 11.96 41.02
CA ILE A 369 -35.90 12.70 40.98
C ILE A 369 -35.71 13.31 39.59
N ARG A 370 -36.08 14.59 39.43
CA ARG A 370 -35.98 15.28 38.12
C ARG A 370 -34.56 15.45 37.58
N SER A 371 -33.56 15.43 38.46
CA SER A 371 -32.15 15.55 38.09
C SER A 371 -31.51 14.23 37.67
N LEU A 372 -32.25 13.11 37.70
CA LEU A 372 -31.76 11.80 37.32
C LEU A 372 -31.38 11.81 35.84
N LYS A 373 -30.18 11.31 35.53
CA LYS A 373 -29.69 11.18 34.17
C LYS A 373 -29.10 9.81 33.92
N ILE A 374 -29.41 9.21 32.78
CA ILE A 374 -28.70 8.03 32.31
C ILE A 374 -27.49 8.51 31.49
N ARG A 375 -26.30 8.09 31.89
CA ARG A 375 -25.03 8.41 31.21
C ARG A 375 -24.29 7.12 30.85
N HIS A 376 -23.32 7.23 29.95
CA HIS A 376 -22.47 6.12 29.51
C HIS A 376 -20.99 6.48 29.69
N ASN A 377 -20.17 5.51 30.11
CA ASN A 377 -18.71 5.59 29.99
C ASN A 377 -18.10 4.20 29.74
N ALA A 378 -16.84 4.17 29.30
CA ALA A 378 -16.16 2.93 28.89
C ALA A 378 -15.89 1.93 30.03
N VAL A 379 -15.99 2.32 31.31
CA VAL A 379 -15.69 1.46 32.46
C VAL A 379 -16.95 0.88 33.10
N LEU A 380 -18.01 1.67 33.20
CA LEU A 380 -19.26 1.31 33.88
C LEU A 380 -20.40 0.97 32.90
N GLY A 381 -20.24 1.24 31.59
CA GLY A 381 -21.33 1.18 30.63
C GLY A 381 -22.38 2.26 30.89
N TYR A 382 -23.65 1.98 30.60
CA TYR A 382 -24.78 2.81 31.01
C TYR A 382 -25.04 2.74 32.52
N PHE A 383 -25.22 3.91 33.14
CA PHE A 383 -25.54 4.05 34.56
C PHE A 383 -26.50 5.21 34.80
N VAL A 384 -27.27 5.11 35.87
CA VAL A 384 -28.06 6.20 36.45
C VAL A 384 -27.17 7.06 37.31
N GLU A 385 -27.15 8.36 37.08
CA GLU A 385 -26.45 9.35 37.87
C GLU A 385 -27.45 10.29 38.56
N VAL A 386 -27.30 10.43 39.87
CA VAL A 386 -28.05 11.39 40.69
C VAL A 386 -27.11 12.19 41.58
N THR A 387 -27.59 13.31 42.13
CA THR A 387 -26.83 14.09 43.10
C THR A 387 -26.60 13.30 44.39
N ALA A 388 -25.56 13.65 45.15
CA ALA A 388 -25.26 13.02 46.43
C ALA A 388 -26.47 12.99 47.38
N GLN A 389 -27.24 14.08 47.43
CA GLN A 389 -28.46 14.20 48.25
C GLN A 389 -29.54 13.16 47.91
N HIS A 390 -29.65 12.78 46.64
CA HIS A 390 -30.66 11.83 46.18
C HIS A 390 -30.17 10.37 46.18
N GLY A 391 -28.87 10.14 46.40
CA GLY A 391 -28.27 8.81 46.40
C GLY A 391 -28.80 7.90 47.51
N ASP A 392 -29.05 8.42 48.72
CA ASP A 392 -29.54 7.60 49.83
C ASP A 392 -30.97 7.11 49.59
N ARG A 393 -31.81 7.95 48.98
CA ARG A 393 -33.20 7.57 48.61
C ARG A 393 -33.26 6.37 47.65
N LEU A 394 -32.28 6.23 46.74
CA LEU A 394 -32.18 5.11 45.82
C LEU A 394 -31.66 3.82 46.48
N ARG A 395 -31.06 3.92 47.68
CA ARG A 395 -30.58 2.77 48.48
C ARG A 395 -31.63 2.24 49.45
N GLU A 396 -32.72 2.95 49.66
CA GLU A 396 -33.82 2.55 50.52
C GLU A 396 -34.87 1.71 49.77
N ALA A 397 -35.56 0.83 50.48
CA ALA A 397 -36.68 0.07 49.91
C ALA A 397 -37.87 1.02 49.61
N PRO A 398 -38.61 0.83 48.49
CA PRO A 398 -38.53 -0.29 47.55
C PRO A 398 -37.52 -0.08 46.39
N LEU A 399 -36.93 1.10 46.25
CA LEU A 399 -36.09 1.46 45.09
C LEU A 399 -34.77 0.68 45.02
N SER A 400 -34.25 0.24 46.16
CA SER A 400 -33.04 -0.58 46.23
C SER A 400 -33.14 -1.96 45.55
N ALA A 401 -34.36 -2.41 45.22
CA ALA A 401 -34.56 -3.62 44.42
C ALA A 401 -34.24 -3.40 42.93
N THR A 402 -34.39 -2.17 42.44
CA THR A 402 -34.18 -1.80 41.03
C THR A 402 -32.81 -1.19 40.80
N PHE A 403 -32.35 -0.34 41.73
CA PHE A 403 -31.13 0.45 41.58
C PHE A 403 -29.99 -0.12 42.44
N VAL A 404 -28.99 -0.69 41.79
CA VAL A 404 -27.80 -1.27 42.43
C VAL A 404 -26.66 -0.27 42.40
N HIS A 405 -26.14 0.11 43.56
CA HIS A 405 -25.04 1.07 43.68
C HIS A 405 -23.77 0.57 42.98
N ARG A 406 -23.08 1.48 42.26
CA ARG A 406 -21.84 1.18 41.52
C ARG A 406 -20.67 2.05 41.95
N GLN A 407 -20.89 3.35 42.13
CA GLN A 407 -19.80 4.29 42.42
C GLN A 407 -20.34 5.53 43.15
N THR A 408 -19.55 6.07 44.06
CA THR A 408 -19.81 7.37 44.70
C THR A 408 -18.71 8.36 44.30
N LEU A 409 -19.10 9.57 43.90
CA LEU A 409 -18.21 10.69 43.56
C LEU A 409 -18.53 11.88 44.47
N ALA A 410 -17.66 12.90 44.44
CA ALA A 410 -17.77 14.07 45.33
C ALA A 410 -19.11 14.82 45.22
N GLY A 411 -19.81 14.77 44.09
CA GLY A 411 -21.11 15.42 43.88
C GLY A 411 -22.22 14.51 43.34
N ALA A 412 -21.92 13.26 43.03
CA ALA A 412 -22.86 12.36 42.34
C ALA A 412 -22.72 10.91 42.81
N VAL A 413 -23.81 10.17 42.74
CA VAL A 413 -23.85 8.74 43.03
C VAL A 413 -24.37 8.01 41.80
N ARG A 414 -23.72 6.90 41.46
CA ARG A 414 -24.01 6.10 40.26
C ARG A 414 -24.62 4.75 40.63
N PHE A 415 -25.67 4.39 39.91
CA PHE A 415 -26.40 3.14 40.06
C PHE A 415 -26.55 2.44 38.71
N THR A 416 -26.70 1.13 38.73
CA THR A 416 -27.11 0.31 37.57
C THR A 416 -28.48 -0.32 37.86
N SER A 417 -29.10 -0.94 36.86
CA SER A 417 -30.31 -1.75 37.00
C SER A 417 -30.19 -2.98 36.08
N VAL A 418 -31.02 -4.00 36.30
CA VAL A 418 -31.06 -5.18 35.41
C VAL A 418 -31.39 -4.74 33.98
N GLU A 419 -32.35 -3.85 33.80
CA GLU A 419 -32.76 -3.35 32.48
C GLU A 419 -31.66 -2.57 31.77
N LEU A 420 -30.85 -1.78 32.51
CA LEU A 420 -29.69 -1.11 31.95
C LEU A 420 -28.59 -2.09 31.54
N GLY A 421 -28.38 -3.15 32.32
CA GLY A 421 -27.46 -4.24 31.98
C GLY A 421 -27.89 -5.00 30.72
N ASP A 422 -29.19 -5.32 30.61
CA ASP A 422 -29.76 -5.98 29.43
C ASP A 422 -29.66 -5.10 28.19
N LEU A 423 -29.92 -3.80 28.33
CA LEU A 423 -29.80 -2.83 27.25
C LEU A 423 -28.35 -2.67 26.79
N GLU A 424 -27.40 -2.54 27.71
CA GLU A 424 -25.96 -2.50 27.43
C GLU A 424 -25.53 -3.75 26.64
N SER A 425 -25.91 -4.94 27.11
CA SER A 425 -25.59 -6.22 26.46
C SER A 425 -26.12 -6.28 25.02
N ARG A 426 -27.36 -5.83 24.79
CA ARG A 426 -27.97 -5.78 23.44
C ARG A 426 -27.24 -4.79 22.53
N ILE A 427 -26.90 -3.60 23.03
CA ILE A 427 -26.17 -2.57 22.26
C ILE A 427 -24.77 -3.08 21.89
N ALA A 428 -24.05 -3.63 22.87
CA ALA A 428 -22.71 -4.18 22.66
C ALA A 428 -22.74 -5.31 21.62
N SER A 429 -23.69 -6.26 21.76
CA SER A 429 -23.85 -7.35 20.78
C SER A 429 -24.19 -6.83 19.38
N ALA A 430 -25.03 -5.81 19.25
CA ALA A 430 -25.32 -5.19 17.96
C ALA A 430 -24.07 -4.49 17.38
N GLY A 431 -23.30 -3.78 18.22
CA GLY A 431 -22.06 -3.13 17.81
C GLY A 431 -21.00 -4.12 17.31
N GLU A 432 -20.78 -5.22 18.04
CA GLU A 432 -19.86 -6.29 17.63
C GLU A 432 -20.30 -6.93 16.31
N ARG A 433 -21.61 -7.17 16.15
CA ARG A 433 -22.16 -7.77 14.94
C ARG A 433 -22.06 -6.83 13.74
N ALA A 434 -22.32 -5.54 13.92
CA ALA A 434 -22.15 -4.53 12.88
C ALA A 434 -20.69 -4.43 12.44
N LEU A 435 -19.76 -4.39 13.40
CA LEU A 435 -18.33 -4.41 13.10
C LEU A 435 -17.95 -5.68 12.33
N ALA A 436 -18.39 -6.86 12.77
CA ALA A 436 -18.12 -8.12 12.07
C ALA A 436 -18.65 -8.13 10.62
N LEU A 437 -19.83 -7.58 10.37
CA LEU A 437 -20.39 -7.43 9.02
C LEU A 437 -19.54 -6.46 8.18
N GLU A 438 -19.17 -5.29 8.71
CA GLU A 438 -18.27 -4.37 8.02
C GLU A 438 -16.92 -5.02 7.69
N GLN A 439 -16.38 -5.81 8.62
CA GLN A 439 -15.17 -6.59 8.38
C GLN A 439 -15.36 -7.56 7.22
N HIS A 440 -16.45 -8.30 7.19
CA HIS A 440 -16.73 -9.24 6.12
C HIS A 440 -16.85 -8.56 4.76
N ILE A 441 -17.56 -7.42 4.70
CA ILE A 441 -17.70 -6.62 3.49
C ILE A 441 -16.34 -6.12 3.00
N PHE A 442 -15.50 -5.61 3.91
CA PHE A 442 -14.13 -5.19 3.59
C PHE A 442 -13.34 -6.35 2.95
N ASP A 443 -13.37 -7.54 3.56
CA ASP A 443 -12.59 -8.69 3.06
C ASP A 443 -13.05 -9.11 1.67
N ARG A 444 -14.36 -9.07 1.40
CA ARG A 444 -14.92 -9.33 0.06
C ARG A 444 -14.44 -8.31 -0.97
N LEU A 445 -14.54 -7.02 -0.66
CA LEU A 445 -14.08 -5.93 -1.55
C LEU A 445 -12.57 -6.03 -1.80
N ALA A 446 -11.80 -6.28 -0.74
CA ALA A 446 -10.36 -6.48 -0.83
C ALA A 446 -9.99 -7.65 -1.75
N ALA A 447 -10.69 -8.78 -1.61
CA ALA A 447 -10.49 -9.93 -2.48
C ALA A 447 -10.83 -9.62 -3.94
N ALA A 448 -11.90 -8.88 -4.21
CA ALA A 448 -12.28 -8.46 -5.56
C ALA A 448 -11.21 -7.59 -6.23
N VAL A 449 -10.67 -6.61 -5.49
CA VAL A 449 -9.56 -5.77 -5.96
C VAL A 449 -8.29 -6.59 -6.23
N VAL A 450 -7.92 -7.48 -5.30
CA VAL A 450 -6.71 -8.32 -5.46
C VAL A 450 -6.84 -9.27 -6.65
N ALA A 451 -8.05 -9.77 -6.94
CA ALA A 451 -8.30 -10.58 -8.13
C ALA A 451 -8.01 -9.84 -9.44
N GLN A 452 -8.09 -8.51 -9.45
CA GLN A 452 -7.82 -7.63 -10.60
C GLN A 452 -6.47 -6.88 -10.46
N ALA A 453 -5.55 -7.36 -9.62
CA ALA A 453 -4.29 -6.68 -9.34
C ALA A 453 -3.44 -6.39 -10.59
N GLY A 454 -3.57 -7.18 -11.67
CA GLY A 454 -2.88 -6.94 -12.93
C GLY A 454 -3.34 -5.66 -13.63
N GLU A 455 -4.65 -5.51 -13.82
CA GLU A 455 -5.27 -4.35 -14.48
C GLU A 455 -5.07 -3.07 -13.67
N ILE A 456 -5.25 -3.15 -12.35
CA ILE A 456 -5.06 -2.01 -11.44
C ILE A 456 -3.60 -1.54 -11.45
N ARG A 457 -2.64 -2.45 -11.54
CA ARG A 457 -1.22 -2.10 -11.68
C ARG A 457 -0.93 -1.42 -13.02
N ALA A 458 -1.48 -1.96 -14.11
CA ALA A 458 -1.33 -1.33 -15.43
C ALA A 458 -1.92 0.09 -15.45
N ALA A 459 -3.06 0.29 -14.78
CA ALA A 459 -3.64 1.61 -14.58
C ALA A 459 -2.75 2.53 -13.71
N ALA A 460 -2.17 2.02 -12.62
CA ALA A 460 -1.24 2.78 -11.79
C ALA A 460 0.01 3.24 -12.57
N GLU A 461 0.55 2.35 -13.42
CA GLU A 461 1.64 2.66 -14.34
C GLU A 461 1.21 3.72 -15.37
N ALA A 462 0.03 3.57 -15.97
CA ALA A 462 -0.52 4.53 -16.92
C ALA A 462 -0.70 5.93 -16.31
N LEU A 463 -1.24 6.04 -15.10
CA LEU A 463 -1.37 7.31 -14.39
C LEU A 463 0.01 7.97 -14.16
N ALA A 464 1.01 7.18 -13.76
CA ALA A 464 2.38 7.67 -13.60
C ALA A 464 2.98 8.13 -14.94
N GLU A 465 2.76 7.40 -16.03
CA GLU A 465 3.22 7.80 -17.37
C GLU A 465 2.58 9.11 -17.82
N LEU A 466 1.25 9.24 -17.69
CA LEU A 466 0.51 10.46 -18.02
C LEU A 466 1.02 11.65 -17.21
N ASP A 467 1.29 11.49 -15.92
CA ASP A 467 1.81 12.55 -15.07
C ASP A 467 3.23 12.98 -15.46
N VAL A 468 4.11 12.03 -15.81
CA VAL A 468 5.44 12.37 -16.33
C VAL A 468 5.33 13.13 -17.65
N PHE A 469 4.49 12.69 -18.59
CA PHE A 469 4.33 13.40 -19.87
C PHE A 469 3.68 14.77 -19.71
N ALA A 470 2.71 14.91 -18.80
CA ALA A 470 2.06 16.18 -18.50
C ALA A 470 2.93 17.14 -17.65
N GLY A 471 4.02 16.64 -17.06
CA GLY A 471 4.99 17.41 -16.27
C GLY A 471 6.21 17.90 -17.05
N LEU A 472 6.45 17.36 -18.24
CA LEU A 472 7.52 17.79 -19.15
C LEU A 472 6.94 18.74 -20.20
#